data_AF-A0A432Q7Y5-F1
#
_entry.id   AF-A0A432Q7Y5-F1
#
_cell.length_a   1.000
_cell.length_b   1.000
_cell.length_c   1.000
_cell.angle_alpha   90.00
_cell.angle_beta   90.00
_cell.angle_gamma   90.00
#
_symmetry.space_group_name_H-M   'P 1'
#
loop_
_entity.id
_entity.type
_entity.pdbx_description
1 polymer ?
#
loop_
_entity_poly.entity_id
_entity_poly.type
_entity_poly.pdbx_seq_one_letter_code
_entity_poly.pdbx_strand_id
1 'polypeptide(L)'
;KLMISPLDLNRERGEVERPLRPVIRYGTPVFDKSNKLQGIVLFNVLADNFLELLQKDQNGKEQLFFIDPKGFYYSNPESGKAWGSPADLDTGYNFAKDYPEASSMVMGNTSPQNVKVAEHIVASSPVFLDKRKSKLLGTIVNVAKTKDVLSSVDTFRNIFLLIGAVVFLATLFLAMGLAKSITSPLVYLTDATMNMSKGKLAEPIAVTTKDETKLLAEAIERLRKSMIILLKRKK
;
A
#
# COMPACT_ATOMS: atom_id res chain seq x y z
N LYS A 1 -11.54 15.13 44.07
CA LYS A 1 -10.98 14.32 42.96
C LYS A 1 -11.48 14.90 41.64
N LEU A 2 -10.60 15.07 40.64
CA LEU A 2 -10.98 15.63 39.34
C LEU A 2 -11.91 14.67 38.57
N MET A 3 -13.11 15.15 38.26
CA MET A 3 -14.06 14.53 37.35
C MET A 3 -13.81 15.06 35.94
N ILE A 4 -13.94 14.18 34.94
CA ILE A 4 -13.86 14.56 33.53
C ILE A 4 -15.06 13.90 32.86
N SER A 5 -15.90 14.67 32.18
CA SER A 5 -17.03 14.15 31.43
C SER A 5 -16.56 13.47 30.13
N PRO A 6 -17.41 12.65 29.50
CA PRO A 6 -17.30 12.38 28.07
C PRO A 6 -17.31 13.69 27.26
N LEU A 7 -16.86 13.61 26.01
CA LEU A 7 -17.11 14.66 25.04
C LEU A 7 -18.59 14.61 24.65
N ASP A 8 -19.28 15.74 24.73
CA ASP A 8 -20.69 15.87 24.35
C ASP A 8 -20.97 17.29 23.82
N LEU A 9 -22.21 17.53 23.39
CA LEU A 9 -22.65 18.86 23.05
C LEU A 9 -22.99 19.68 24.31
N ASN A 10 -22.67 20.97 24.27
CA ASN A 10 -23.06 21.88 25.33
C ASN A 10 -24.59 22.03 25.37
N ARG A 11 -25.13 22.14 26.59
CA ARG A 11 -26.55 22.33 26.83
C ARG A 11 -26.78 23.56 27.67
N GLU A 12 -27.73 24.38 27.24
CA GLU A 12 -28.24 25.51 28.02
C GLU A 12 -29.71 25.26 28.33
N ARG A 13 -30.09 25.37 29.61
CA ARG A 13 -31.47 25.14 30.08
C ARG A 13 -32.06 23.77 29.70
N GLY A 14 -31.20 22.77 29.53
CA GLY A 14 -31.58 21.39 29.17
C GLY A 14 -31.59 21.11 27.66
N GLU A 15 -31.52 22.14 26.82
CA GLU A 15 -31.50 22.01 25.37
C GLU A 15 -30.08 22.09 24.81
N VAL A 16 -29.83 21.40 23.71
CA VAL A 16 -28.55 21.46 22.99
C VAL A 16 -28.35 22.87 22.44
N GLU A 17 -27.23 23.49 22.79
CA GLU A 17 -26.88 24.84 22.34
C GLU A 17 -26.68 24.87 20.81
N ARG A 18 -27.15 25.95 20.17
CA ARG A 18 -26.95 26.22 18.73
C ARG A 18 -26.26 27.58 18.55
N PRO A 19 -25.20 27.68 17.71
CA PRO A 19 -24.53 26.61 16.96
C PRO A 19 -23.95 25.52 17.89
N LEU A 20 -23.78 24.30 17.37
CA LEU A 20 -23.34 23.15 18.17
C LEU A 20 -21.98 23.46 18.80
N ARG A 21 -21.87 23.28 20.12
CA ARG A 21 -20.63 23.54 20.86
C ARG A 21 -20.16 22.30 21.61
N PRO A 22 -19.22 21.53 21.05
CA PRO A 22 -18.69 20.34 21.67
C PRO A 22 -17.75 20.68 22.83
N VAL A 23 -17.99 20.09 24.00
CA VAL A 23 -17.26 20.42 25.23
C VAL A 23 -16.82 19.18 26.01
N ILE A 24 -15.69 19.31 26.68
CA ILE A 24 -15.24 18.38 27.73
C ILE A 24 -15.28 19.14 29.05
N ARG A 25 -16.03 18.61 30.03
CA ARG A 25 -16.22 19.25 31.34
C ARG A 25 -15.30 18.66 32.38
N TYR A 26 -14.51 19.52 33.01
CA TYR A 26 -13.63 19.18 34.12
C TYR A 26 -14.23 19.72 35.41
N GLY A 27 -14.54 18.84 36.36
CA GLY A 27 -15.20 19.19 37.61
C GLY A 27 -14.34 18.85 38.82
N THR A 28 -14.23 19.74 39.80
CA THR A 28 -13.68 19.38 41.10
C THR A 28 -14.56 19.91 42.24
N PRO A 29 -14.87 19.09 43.25
CA PRO A 29 -15.52 19.57 44.45
C PRO A 29 -14.61 20.55 45.20
N VAL A 30 -15.22 21.56 45.82
CA VAL A 30 -14.57 22.52 46.71
C VAL A 30 -15.08 22.28 48.11
N PHE A 31 -14.16 22.15 49.06
CA PHE A 31 -14.44 21.91 50.47
C PHE A 31 -14.00 23.11 51.29
N ASP A 32 -14.69 23.38 52.40
CA ASP A 32 -14.23 24.35 53.39
C ASP A 32 -13.08 23.81 54.25
N LYS A 33 -12.60 24.64 55.19
CA LYS A 33 -11.55 24.28 56.15
C LYS A 33 -11.92 23.10 57.07
N SER A 34 -13.20 22.80 57.21
CA SER A 34 -13.73 21.69 58.00
C SER A 34 -14.02 20.44 57.15
N ASN A 35 -13.56 20.42 55.89
CA ASN A 35 -13.77 19.34 54.92
C ASN A 35 -15.24 19.10 54.53
N LYS A 36 -16.12 20.11 54.69
CA LYS A 36 -17.51 20.06 54.24
C LYS A 36 -17.61 20.58 52.80
N LEU A 37 -18.38 19.87 51.96
CA LEU A 37 -18.59 20.23 50.56
C LEU A 37 -19.33 21.59 50.47
N GLN A 38 -18.72 22.53 49.75
CA GLN A 38 -19.28 23.87 49.52
C GLN A 38 -19.82 24.04 48.09
N GLY A 39 -19.32 23.24 47.14
CA GLY A 39 -19.79 23.28 45.77
C GLY A 39 -18.88 22.52 44.83
N ILE A 40 -19.08 22.73 43.53
CA ILE A 40 -18.28 22.13 42.46
C ILE A 40 -17.84 23.25 41.51
N VAL A 41 -16.54 23.31 41.20
CA VAL A 41 -16.01 24.16 40.13
C VAL A 41 -15.98 23.34 38.85
N LEU A 42 -16.59 23.86 37.79
CA LEU A 42 -16.64 23.25 36.46
C LEU A 42 -15.89 24.12 35.45
N PHE A 43 -15.05 23.50 34.63
CA PHE A 43 -14.39 24.11 33.49
C PHE A 43 -14.83 23.40 32.21
N ASN A 44 -15.34 24.16 31.24
CA ASN A 44 -15.68 23.64 29.92
C ASN A 44 -14.53 23.91 28.96
N VAL A 45 -13.99 22.85 28.36
CA VAL A 45 -12.96 22.94 27.32
C VAL A 45 -13.63 22.69 25.98
N LEU A 46 -13.53 23.65 25.07
CA LEU A 46 -14.07 23.52 23.71
C LEU A 46 -13.24 22.52 22.90
N ALA A 47 -13.92 21.61 22.21
CA ALA A 47 -13.29 20.57 21.40
C ALA A 47 -13.25 20.89 19.90
N ASP A 48 -13.85 22.00 19.46
CA ASP A 48 -13.99 22.39 18.05
C ASP A 48 -12.66 22.32 17.29
N ASN A 49 -11.61 22.97 17.81
CA ASN A 49 -10.29 23.00 17.17
C ASN A 49 -9.72 21.60 16.95
N PHE A 50 -9.94 20.68 17.90
CA PHE A 50 -9.46 19.30 17.79
C PHE A 50 -10.27 18.53 16.73
N LEU A 51 -11.59 18.70 16.72
CA LEU A 51 -12.46 18.02 15.75
C LEU A 51 -12.25 18.54 14.33
N GLU A 52 -11.99 19.83 14.15
CA GLU A 52 -11.67 20.43 12.85
C GLU A 52 -10.37 19.87 12.26
N LEU A 53 -9.35 19.61 13.09
CA LEU A 53 -8.10 19.00 12.63
C LEU A 53 -8.36 17.62 12.01
N LEU A 54 -9.26 16.83 12.60
CA LEU A 54 -9.64 15.52 12.08
C LEU A 54 -10.45 15.61 10.77
N GLN A 55 -11.14 16.72 10.53
CA GLN A 55 -11.89 16.93 9.30
C GLN A 55 -11.01 17.45 8.15
N LYS A 56 -9.97 18.25 8.46
CA LYS A 56 -9.06 18.81 7.45
C LYS A 56 -8.12 17.77 6.83
N ASP A 57 -7.77 16.72 7.57
CA ASP A 57 -6.80 15.70 7.14
C ASP A 57 -7.40 14.62 6.21
N GLN A 58 -8.56 14.91 5.59
CA GLN A 58 -9.25 13.98 4.71
C GLN A 58 -8.77 14.11 3.27
N ASN A 59 -8.05 13.10 2.78
CA ASN A 59 -7.54 13.07 1.40
C ASN A 59 -8.52 12.43 0.38
N GLY A 60 -9.82 12.34 0.70
CA GLY A 60 -10.89 11.83 -0.18
C GLY A 60 -10.87 10.32 -0.46
N LYS A 61 -9.73 9.65 -0.33
CA LYS A 61 -9.57 8.19 -0.43
C LYS A 61 -9.77 7.47 0.91
N GLU A 62 -9.69 8.21 2.00
CA GLU A 62 -9.76 7.73 3.37
C GLU A 62 -10.82 8.53 4.13
N GLN A 63 -11.60 7.85 4.94
CA GLN A 63 -12.62 8.44 5.80
C GLN A 63 -12.16 8.37 7.25
N LEU A 64 -11.97 9.54 7.86
CA LEU A 64 -11.57 9.64 9.25
C LEU A 64 -12.79 9.95 10.14
N PHE A 65 -13.02 9.08 11.11
CA PHE A 65 -14.08 9.19 12.10
C PHE A 65 -13.47 9.40 13.48
N PHE A 66 -14.21 10.05 14.36
CA PHE A 66 -13.95 10.01 15.80
C PHE A 66 -15.21 9.54 16.49
N ILE A 67 -15.13 8.42 17.19
CA ILE A 67 -16.29 7.75 17.81
C ILE A 67 -16.17 7.72 19.32
N ASP A 68 -17.30 7.79 20.01
CA ASP A 68 -17.38 7.56 21.44
C ASP A 68 -17.17 6.06 21.78
N PRO A 69 -17.00 5.70 23.07
CA PRO A 69 -16.87 4.30 23.48
C PRO A 69 -18.07 3.40 23.12
N LYS A 70 -19.23 3.97 22.79
CA LYS A 70 -20.45 3.27 22.36
C LYS A 70 -20.61 3.24 20.83
N GLY A 71 -19.66 3.80 20.08
CA GLY A 71 -19.65 3.84 18.61
C GLY A 71 -20.39 5.02 17.98
N PHE A 72 -20.98 5.95 18.76
CA PHE A 72 -21.60 7.15 18.19
C PHE A 72 -20.52 8.13 17.70
N TYR A 73 -20.80 8.82 16.59
CA TYR A 73 -19.82 9.72 16.00
C TYR A 73 -19.73 11.04 16.78
N TYR A 74 -18.53 11.39 17.26
CA TYR A 74 -18.17 12.78 17.58
C TYR A 74 -17.80 13.56 16.30
N SER A 75 -17.20 12.89 15.33
CA SER A 75 -16.89 13.46 14.00
C SER A 75 -17.10 12.41 12.91
N ASN A 76 -17.71 12.85 11.80
CA ASN A 76 -17.97 12.06 10.61
C ASN A 76 -17.80 12.96 9.37
N PRO A 77 -17.13 12.50 8.29
CA PRO A 77 -17.04 13.21 7.01
C PRO A 77 -18.41 13.55 6.40
N GLU A 78 -19.42 12.70 6.61
CA GLU A 78 -20.77 12.93 6.13
C GLU A 78 -21.52 13.87 7.07
N SER A 79 -21.92 15.03 6.53
CA SER A 79 -22.65 16.04 7.28
C SER A 79 -23.94 15.46 7.88
N GLY A 80 -24.21 15.78 9.15
CA GLY A 80 -25.40 15.34 9.87
C GLY A 80 -25.30 13.97 10.57
N LYS A 81 -24.22 13.20 10.35
CA LYS A 81 -24.01 11.92 11.07
C LYS A 81 -23.33 12.05 12.44
N ALA A 82 -22.69 13.20 12.71
CA ALA A 82 -22.09 13.48 14.01
C ALA A 82 -23.16 13.67 15.10
N TRP A 83 -22.77 13.43 16.35
CA TRP A 83 -23.57 13.65 17.55
C TRP A 83 -24.86 12.82 17.62
N GLY A 84 -24.83 11.59 17.07
CA GLY A 84 -26.01 10.72 17.02
C GLY A 84 -26.38 10.02 18.33
N SER A 85 -25.66 10.28 19.41
CA SER A 85 -25.96 9.69 20.72
C SER A 85 -27.28 10.26 21.28
N PRO A 86 -28.01 9.49 22.11
CA PRO A 86 -29.20 10.00 22.81
C PRO A 86 -28.89 11.15 23.79
N ALA A 87 -27.64 11.29 24.22
CA ALA A 87 -27.20 12.39 25.07
C ALA A 87 -27.00 13.69 24.27
N ASP A 88 -27.00 13.62 22.94
CA ASP A 88 -26.76 14.73 22.02
C ASP A 88 -27.98 14.99 21.13
N LEU A 89 -27.92 14.65 19.83
CA LEU A 89 -28.97 14.89 18.84
C LEU A 89 -29.92 13.70 18.64
N ASP A 90 -29.63 12.55 19.25
CA ASP A 90 -30.46 11.34 19.23
C ASP A 90 -30.87 10.85 17.84
N THR A 91 -30.00 11.04 16.84
CA THR A 91 -30.23 10.57 15.47
C THR A 91 -29.99 9.06 15.32
N GLY A 92 -29.26 8.46 16.26
CA GLY A 92 -28.94 7.04 16.27
C GLY A 92 -27.86 6.61 15.28
N TYR A 93 -27.20 7.54 14.58
CA TYR A 93 -26.05 7.24 13.70
C TYR A 93 -24.87 6.73 14.51
N ASN A 94 -24.35 5.56 14.14
CA ASN A 94 -23.37 4.84 14.92
C ASN A 94 -22.47 3.99 14.01
N PHE A 95 -21.18 3.94 14.32
CA PHE A 95 -20.17 3.21 13.57
C PHE A 95 -20.45 1.72 13.44
N ALA A 96 -21.00 1.07 14.47
CA ALA A 96 -21.34 -0.34 14.39
C ALA A 96 -22.48 -0.63 13.40
N LYS A 97 -23.32 0.36 13.07
CA LYS A 97 -24.37 0.22 12.05
C LYS A 97 -23.79 0.38 10.65
N ASP A 98 -22.88 1.35 10.47
CA ASP A 98 -22.26 1.65 9.17
C ASP A 98 -21.19 0.61 8.81
N TYR A 99 -20.47 0.07 9.79
CA TYR A 99 -19.37 -0.90 9.62
C TYR A 99 -19.48 -2.09 10.60
N PRO A 100 -20.51 -2.94 10.48
CA PRO A 100 -20.74 -4.04 11.43
C PRO A 100 -19.57 -5.01 11.51
N GLU A 101 -18.96 -5.33 10.37
CA GLU A 101 -17.81 -6.24 10.23
C GLU A 101 -16.55 -5.73 10.96
N ALA A 102 -16.39 -4.41 11.12
CA ALA A 102 -15.22 -3.79 11.76
C ALA A 102 -15.48 -3.41 13.23
N SER A 103 -16.74 -3.39 13.65
CA SER A 103 -17.17 -2.86 14.95
C SER A 103 -16.47 -3.53 16.14
N SER A 104 -16.40 -4.86 16.16
CA SER A 104 -15.79 -5.65 17.24
C SER A 104 -14.27 -5.48 17.34
N MET A 105 -13.62 -5.07 16.25
CA MET A 105 -12.17 -4.85 16.19
C MET A 105 -11.78 -3.42 16.53
N VAL A 106 -12.71 -2.48 16.44
CA VAL A 106 -12.46 -1.06 16.70
C VAL A 106 -12.97 -0.64 18.07
N MET A 107 -14.16 -1.11 18.44
CA MET A 107 -14.83 -0.74 19.69
C MET A 107 -14.30 -1.55 20.87
N GLY A 108 -14.08 -0.90 22.00
CA GLY A 108 -13.62 -1.54 23.24
C GLY A 108 -12.12 -1.84 23.30
N ASN A 109 -11.37 -1.61 22.21
CA ASN A 109 -9.92 -1.79 22.19
C ASN A 109 -9.17 -0.57 22.78
N THR A 110 -8.14 -0.86 23.57
CA THR A 110 -7.30 0.15 24.25
C THR A 110 -5.92 0.32 23.62
N SER A 111 -5.66 -0.43 22.54
CA SER A 111 -4.46 -0.35 21.73
C SER A 111 -4.83 -0.07 20.26
N PRO A 112 -3.92 0.55 19.48
CA PRO A 112 -4.14 0.72 18.05
C PRO A 112 -4.34 -0.62 17.34
N GLN A 113 -5.23 -0.63 16.35
CA GLN A 113 -5.52 -1.81 15.52
C GLN A 113 -5.41 -1.46 14.05
N ASN A 114 -4.92 -2.39 13.25
CA ASN A 114 -4.91 -2.29 11.79
C ASN A 114 -5.44 -3.62 11.23
N VAL A 115 -6.62 -3.61 10.64
CA VAL A 115 -7.25 -4.84 10.15
C VAL A 115 -7.86 -4.61 8.77
N LYS A 116 -7.69 -5.60 7.89
CA LYS A 116 -8.43 -5.67 6.64
C LYS A 116 -9.76 -6.36 6.89
N VAL A 117 -10.86 -5.68 6.58
CA VAL A 117 -12.23 -6.16 6.78
C VAL A 117 -12.99 -5.99 5.47
N ALA A 118 -13.39 -7.12 4.87
CA ALA A 118 -13.98 -7.15 3.53
C ALA A 118 -13.12 -6.37 2.51
N GLU A 119 -13.71 -5.37 1.85
CA GLU A 119 -13.00 -4.48 0.91
C GLU A 119 -12.34 -3.27 1.57
N HIS A 120 -12.38 -3.15 2.90
CA HIS A 120 -11.84 -2.00 3.63
C HIS A 120 -10.58 -2.36 4.41
N ILE A 121 -9.68 -1.40 4.55
CA ILE A 121 -8.61 -1.39 5.53
C ILE A 121 -9.05 -0.42 6.61
N VAL A 122 -9.10 -0.91 7.85
CA VAL A 122 -9.53 -0.15 9.01
C VAL A 122 -8.36 -0.02 9.96
N ALA A 123 -7.93 1.21 10.20
CA ALA A 123 -6.96 1.56 11.22
C ALA A 123 -7.68 2.29 12.34
N SER A 124 -7.41 1.95 13.60
CA SER A 124 -8.00 2.63 14.74
C SER A 124 -6.98 2.96 15.81
N SER A 125 -7.17 4.09 16.47
CA SER A 125 -6.31 4.57 17.55
C SER A 125 -7.15 5.17 18.69
N PRO A 126 -7.11 4.58 19.90
CA PRO A 126 -7.85 5.10 21.04
C PRO A 126 -7.22 6.38 21.58
N VAL A 127 -8.07 7.36 21.92
CA VAL A 127 -7.69 8.66 22.47
C VAL A 127 -8.04 8.69 23.95
N PHE A 128 -7.07 8.98 24.81
CA PHE A 128 -7.24 9.00 26.26
C PHE A 128 -7.16 10.43 26.81
N LEU A 129 -7.97 10.72 27.83
CA LEU A 129 -7.99 12.01 28.53
C LEU A 129 -6.83 12.19 29.51
N ASP A 130 -6.13 11.11 29.85
CA ASP A 130 -5.07 11.11 30.84
C ASP A 130 -3.86 10.29 30.36
N LYS A 131 -2.66 10.73 30.79
CA LYS A 131 -1.39 10.06 30.43
C LYS A 131 -1.32 8.60 30.91
N ARG A 132 -2.11 8.22 31.92
CA ARG A 132 -2.17 6.84 32.44
C ARG A 132 -3.14 5.95 31.66
N LYS A 133 -3.77 6.45 30.59
CA LYS A 133 -4.74 5.73 29.75
C LYS A 133 -5.90 5.11 30.55
N SER A 134 -6.30 5.75 31.65
CA SER A 134 -7.38 5.26 32.51
C SER A 134 -8.77 5.73 32.07
N LYS A 135 -8.85 6.78 31.26
CA LYS A 135 -10.11 7.33 30.74
C LYS A 135 -10.07 7.47 29.23
N LEU A 136 -10.78 6.58 28.55
CA LEU A 136 -10.98 6.63 27.10
C LEU A 136 -11.94 7.79 26.76
N LEU A 137 -11.48 8.72 25.93
CA LEU A 137 -12.32 9.77 25.36
C LEU A 137 -13.19 9.22 24.23
N GLY A 138 -12.55 8.44 23.35
CA GLY A 138 -13.12 7.88 22.14
C GLY A 138 -12.03 7.21 21.30
N THR A 139 -12.38 6.76 20.10
CA THR A 139 -11.47 6.10 19.17
C THR A 139 -11.48 6.83 17.84
N ILE A 140 -10.30 7.18 17.34
CA ILE A 140 -10.14 7.68 15.97
C ILE A 140 -10.10 6.46 15.05
N VAL A 141 -10.88 6.48 13.97
CA VAL A 141 -11.00 5.36 13.03
C VAL A 141 -10.78 5.88 11.63
N ASN A 142 -9.79 5.34 10.94
CA ASN A 142 -9.57 5.57 9.51
C ASN A 142 -10.07 4.35 8.76
N VAL A 143 -10.96 4.57 7.80
CA VAL A 143 -11.46 3.55 6.87
C VAL A 143 -11.08 3.94 5.46
N ALA A 144 -10.35 3.05 4.78
CA ALA A 144 -9.94 3.22 3.40
C ALA A 144 -10.36 2.00 2.57
N LYS A 145 -10.74 2.17 1.31
CA LYS A 145 -11.00 1.01 0.45
C LYS A 145 -9.67 0.40 0.03
N THR A 146 -9.59 -0.92 0.09
CA THR A 146 -8.41 -1.71 -0.30
C THR A 146 -7.94 -1.34 -1.70
N LYS A 147 -8.87 -1.14 -2.65
CA LYS A 147 -8.55 -0.71 -4.02
C LYS A 147 -7.89 0.68 -4.08
N ASP A 148 -8.29 1.60 -3.19
CA ASP A 148 -7.80 2.98 -3.21
C ASP A 148 -6.39 3.03 -2.61
N VAL A 149 -6.16 2.26 -1.54
CA VAL A 149 -4.84 2.06 -0.92
C VAL A 149 -3.87 1.31 -1.84
N LEU A 150 -4.34 0.26 -2.53
CA LEU A 150 -3.51 -0.56 -3.43
C LEU A 150 -3.48 -0.05 -4.89
N SER A 151 -4.11 1.08 -5.22
CA SER A 151 -4.09 1.62 -6.58
C SER A 151 -2.67 1.84 -7.15
N SER A 152 -1.72 2.19 -6.29
CA SER A 152 -0.30 2.28 -6.63
C SER A 152 0.33 0.94 -7.02
N VAL A 153 -0.17 -0.17 -6.44
CA VAL A 153 0.30 -1.53 -6.72
C VAL A 153 -0.15 -1.98 -8.12
N ASP A 154 -1.36 -1.65 -8.53
CA ASP A 154 -1.85 -1.98 -9.89
C ASP A 154 -1.04 -1.25 -10.97
N THR A 155 -0.72 0.03 -10.73
CA THR A 155 0.13 0.82 -11.64
C THR A 155 1.54 0.21 -11.73
N PHE A 156 2.12 -0.12 -10.57
CA PHE A 156 3.42 -0.78 -10.51
C PHE A 156 3.42 -2.13 -11.26
N ARG A 157 2.39 -2.96 -11.06
CA ARG A 157 2.25 -4.25 -11.77
C ARG A 157 2.29 -4.05 -13.28
N ASN A 158 1.55 -3.08 -13.81
CA ASN A 158 1.48 -2.87 -15.25
C ASN A 158 2.83 -2.37 -15.83
N ILE A 159 3.51 -1.46 -15.12
CA ILE A 159 4.86 -1.01 -15.51
C ILE A 159 5.85 -2.17 -15.46
N PHE A 160 5.80 -2.98 -14.39
CA PHE A 160 6.65 -4.15 -14.23
C PHE A 160 6.45 -5.17 -15.36
N LEU A 161 5.20 -5.46 -15.73
CA LEU A 161 4.88 -6.36 -16.85
C LEU A 161 5.38 -5.82 -18.19
N LEU A 162 5.26 -4.51 -18.44
CA LEU A 162 5.75 -3.89 -19.66
C LEU A 162 7.28 -3.98 -19.75
N ILE A 163 8.00 -3.61 -18.68
CA ILE A 163 9.47 -3.72 -18.63
C ILE A 163 9.88 -5.18 -18.80
N GLY A 164 9.22 -6.12 -18.11
CA GLY A 164 9.46 -7.55 -18.24
C GLY A 164 9.29 -8.04 -19.67
N ALA A 165 8.24 -7.62 -20.37
CA ALA A 165 8.01 -7.97 -21.77
C ALA A 165 9.08 -7.39 -22.71
N VAL A 166 9.49 -6.13 -22.50
CA VAL A 166 10.56 -5.49 -23.29
C VAL A 166 11.89 -6.21 -23.09
N VAL A 167 12.25 -6.50 -21.85
CA VAL A 167 13.48 -7.24 -21.53
C VAL A 167 13.43 -8.64 -22.12
N PHE A 168 12.31 -9.35 -22.00
CA PHE A 168 12.14 -10.68 -22.58
C PHE A 168 12.30 -10.68 -24.11
N LEU A 169 11.71 -9.70 -24.80
CA LEU A 169 11.87 -9.57 -26.24
C LEU A 169 13.30 -9.22 -26.62
N ALA A 170 13.94 -8.29 -25.89
CA ALA A 170 15.33 -7.92 -26.15
C ALA A 170 16.29 -9.09 -25.95
N THR A 171 16.12 -9.90 -24.90
CA THR A 171 16.92 -11.11 -24.68
C THR A 171 16.67 -12.15 -25.74
N LEU A 172 15.42 -12.33 -26.18
CA LEU A 172 15.08 -13.24 -27.27
C LEU A 172 15.73 -12.81 -28.59
N PHE A 173 15.68 -11.53 -28.93
CA PHE A 173 16.34 -10.97 -30.12
C PHE A 173 17.87 -11.13 -30.03
N LEU A 174 18.47 -10.85 -28.88
CA LEU A 174 19.91 -11.02 -28.66
C LEU A 174 20.32 -12.49 -28.78
N ALA A 175 19.55 -13.41 -28.18
CA ALA A 175 19.78 -14.84 -28.28
C ALA A 175 19.67 -15.33 -29.74
N MET A 176 18.65 -14.88 -30.49
CA MET A 176 18.53 -15.19 -31.91
C MET A 176 19.68 -14.60 -32.74
N GLY A 177 20.13 -13.39 -32.41
CA GLY A 177 21.29 -12.74 -33.03
C GLY A 177 22.57 -13.54 -32.83
N LEU A 178 22.87 -13.92 -31.59
CA LEU A 178 24.04 -14.76 -31.24
C LEU A 178 23.96 -16.15 -31.88
N ALA A 179 22.77 -16.76 -31.89
CA ALA A 179 22.58 -18.06 -32.53
C ALA A 179 22.88 -18.03 -34.03
N LYS A 180 22.47 -16.96 -34.73
CA LYS A 180 22.71 -16.79 -36.18
C LYS A 180 24.13 -16.32 -36.50
N SER A 181 24.71 -15.42 -35.71
CA SER A 181 26.04 -14.85 -36.01
C SER A 181 27.19 -15.72 -35.54
N ILE A 182 27.01 -16.46 -34.43
CA ILE A 182 28.10 -17.19 -33.78
C ILE A 182 27.82 -18.70 -33.75
N THR A 183 26.73 -19.12 -33.11
CA THR A 183 26.51 -20.55 -32.82
C THR A 183 26.34 -21.39 -34.09
N SER A 184 25.47 -20.98 -35.02
CA SER A 184 25.20 -21.74 -36.24
C SER A 184 26.42 -21.83 -37.18
N PRO A 185 27.17 -20.73 -37.45
CA PRO A 185 28.42 -20.79 -38.21
C PRO A 185 29.48 -21.69 -37.58
N LEU A 186 29.65 -21.66 -36.24
CA LEU A 186 30.61 -22.52 -35.56
C LEU A 186 30.24 -24.01 -35.66
N VAL A 187 28.96 -24.35 -35.54
CA VAL A 187 28.47 -25.73 -35.75
C VAL A 187 28.74 -26.16 -37.19
N TYR A 188 28.39 -25.34 -38.18
CA TYR A 188 28.67 -25.62 -39.59
C TYR A 188 30.15 -25.83 -39.87
N LEU A 189 31.04 -24.97 -39.34
CA LEU A 189 32.49 -25.12 -39.52
C LEU A 189 33.03 -26.38 -38.85
N THR A 190 32.48 -26.75 -37.70
CA THR A 190 32.84 -28.00 -37.00
C THR A 190 32.46 -29.21 -37.86
N ASP A 191 31.24 -29.24 -38.38
CA ASP A 191 30.75 -30.32 -39.25
C ASP A 191 31.52 -30.41 -40.56
N ALA A 192 31.80 -29.27 -41.19
CA ALA A 192 32.61 -29.20 -42.41
C ALA A 192 34.01 -29.78 -42.18
N THR A 193 34.66 -29.40 -41.08
CA THR A 193 35.99 -29.91 -40.70
C THR A 193 35.97 -31.41 -40.40
N MET A 194 34.90 -31.90 -39.75
CA MET A 194 34.72 -33.34 -39.49
C MET A 194 34.49 -34.14 -40.79
N ASN A 195 33.82 -33.56 -41.78
CA ASN A 195 33.67 -34.18 -43.10
C ASN A 195 35.01 -34.19 -43.86
N MET A 196 35.79 -33.12 -43.75
CA MET A 196 37.14 -33.05 -44.33
C MET A 196 38.06 -34.13 -43.76
N SER A 197 38.02 -34.39 -42.46
CA SER A 197 38.84 -35.44 -41.82
C SER A 197 38.48 -36.84 -42.29
N LYS A 198 37.24 -37.06 -42.73
CA LYS A 198 36.74 -38.30 -43.35
C LYS A 198 37.02 -38.37 -44.86
N GLY A 199 37.76 -37.42 -45.43
CA GLY A 199 38.12 -37.37 -46.85
C GLY A 199 37.04 -36.80 -47.78
N LYS A 200 35.93 -36.27 -47.23
CA LYS A 200 34.87 -35.62 -48.03
C LYS A 200 35.25 -34.16 -48.29
N LEU A 201 35.91 -33.90 -49.43
CA LEU A 201 36.47 -32.58 -49.76
C LEU A 201 35.81 -31.89 -50.95
N ALA A 202 34.69 -32.40 -51.46
CA ALA A 202 34.06 -31.85 -52.66
C ALA A 202 33.47 -30.44 -52.43
N GLU A 203 32.87 -30.22 -51.26
CA GLU A 203 32.13 -28.99 -50.96
C GLU A 203 33.06 -27.87 -50.44
N PRO A 204 32.94 -26.64 -50.98
CA PRO A 204 33.64 -25.48 -50.45
C PRO A 204 33.02 -25.00 -49.13
N ILE A 205 33.86 -24.51 -48.23
CA ILE A 205 33.39 -23.89 -46.99
C ILE A 205 32.99 -22.46 -47.29
N ALA A 206 31.69 -22.17 -47.18
CA ALA A 206 31.15 -20.85 -47.42
C ALA A 206 30.39 -20.37 -46.17
N VAL A 207 30.96 -19.38 -45.49
CA VAL A 207 30.29 -18.68 -44.39
C VAL A 207 30.08 -17.22 -44.80
N THR A 208 28.86 -16.73 -44.63
CA THR A 208 28.41 -15.38 -45.06
C THR A 208 28.42 -14.35 -43.94
N THR A 209 28.88 -14.70 -42.75
CA THR A 209 29.02 -13.78 -41.62
C THR A 209 30.05 -12.69 -41.90
N LYS A 210 29.99 -11.60 -41.13
CA LYS A 210 30.90 -10.45 -41.26
C LYS A 210 31.86 -10.29 -40.06
N ASP A 211 31.85 -11.25 -39.15
CA ASP A 211 32.64 -11.25 -37.91
C ASP A 211 33.87 -12.18 -38.03
N GLU A 212 34.51 -12.50 -36.92
CA GLU A 212 35.68 -13.37 -36.84
C GLU A 212 35.40 -14.79 -37.33
N THR A 213 34.14 -15.24 -37.34
CA THR A 213 33.78 -16.57 -37.86
C THR A 213 34.01 -16.67 -39.37
N LYS A 214 33.93 -15.54 -40.10
CA LYS A 214 34.29 -15.49 -41.52
C LYS A 214 35.79 -15.72 -41.73
N LEU A 215 36.63 -15.07 -40.93
CA LEU A 215 38.08 -15.23 -41.00
C LEU A 215 38.48 -16.69 -40.72
N LEU A 216 37.82 -17.32 -39.74
CA LEU A 216 37.99 -18.73 -39.44
C LEU A 216 37.54 -19.60 -40.64
N ALA A 217 36.38 -19.33 -41.23
CA ALA A 217 35.90 -20.05 -42.40
C ALA A 217 36.88 -19.98 -43.58
N GLU A 218 37.42 -18.80 -43.88
CA GLU A 218 38.42 -18.59 -44.93
C GLU A 218 39.74 -19.32 -44.64
N ALA A 219 40.15 -19.39 -43.37
CA ALA A 219 41.32 -20.16 -42.96
C ALA A 219 41.10 -21.67 -43.17
N ILE A 220 39.95 -22.20 -42.76
CA ILE A 220 39.62 -23.63 -42.94
C ILE A 220 39.45 -23.95 -44.44
N GLU A 221 38.87 -23.06 -45.25
CA GLU A 221 38.75 -23.24 -46.70
C GLU A 221 40.13 -23.31 -47.39
N ARG A 222 41.08 -22.46 -46.98
CA ARG A 222 42.46 -22.53 -47.47
C ARG A 222 43.11 -23.87 -47.11
N LEU A 223 42.87 -24.37 -45.89
CA LEU A 223 43.36 -25.68 -45.45
C LEU A 223 42.74 -26.82 -46.28
N ARG A 224 41.42 -26.78 -46.55
CA ARG A 224 40.73 -27.74 -47.41
C ARG A 224 41.33 -27.78 -48.82
N LYS A 225 41.54 -26.62 -49.45
CA LYS A 225 42.16 -26.52 -50.79
C LYS A 225 43.56 -27.12 -50.82
N SER A 226 44.40 -26.80 -49.83
CA SER A 226 45.75 -27.36 -49.69
C SER A 226 45.72 -28.90 -49.58
N MET A 227 44.78 -29.44 -48.80
CA MET A 227 44.63 -30.88 -48.64
C MET A 227 44.21 -31.59 -49.94
N ILE A 228 43.31 -30.99 -50.72
CA ILE A 228 42.95 -31.49 -52.06
C ILE A 228 44.16 -31.54 -52.98
N ILE A 229 44.98 -30.48 -52.99
CA ILE A 229 46.19 -30.41 -53.82
C ILE A 229 47.18 -31.51 -53.43
N LEU A 230 47.40 -31.72 -52.13
CA LEU A 230 48.28 -32.76 -51.62
C LEU A 230 47.80 -34.18 -51.97
N LEU A 231 46.50 -34.45 -51.81
CA LEU A 231 45.92 -35.75 -52.17
C LEU A 231 45.97 -36.02 -53.68
N LYS A 232 45.84 -34.99 -54.53
CA LYS A 232 46.00 -35.12 -55.98
C LYS A 232 47.44 -35.40 -56.40
N ARG A 233 48.45 -34.90 -55.68
CA ARG A 233 49.88 -35.15 -55.97
C ARG A 233 50.37 -36.54 -55.53
N LYS A 234 49.63 -37.21 -54.64
CA LYS A 234 49.98 -38.54 -54.11
C LYS A 234 49.36 -39.70 -54.90
N LYS A 235 48.50 -39.39 -55.88
CA LYS A 235 47.98 -40.33 -56.88
C LYS A 235 48.75 -40.16 -58.18
#